data_AF-A0A969DPF4-F1
#
_entry.id   AF-A0A969DPF4-F1
#
_cell.length_a   1.000
_cell.length_b   1.000
_cell.length_c   1.000
_cell.angle_alpha   90.00
_cell.angle_beta   90.00
_cell.angle_gamma   90.00
#
_symmetry.space_group_name_H-M   'P 1'
#
loop_
_entity.id
_entity.type
_entity.pdbx_description
1 polymer ?
#
loop_
_entity_poly.entity_id
_entity_poly.type
_entity_poly.pdbx_seq_one_letter_code
_entity_poly.pdbx_strand_id
1 'polypeptide(L)'
;MSSSPRRLRSERSKSSGREDITKSSQLQGGEVLEPQQLDNIKTQIDLVLLALEAIAGIGSEAMLQAARELGVEDMVSDRVSLWRLRQSNPLRKGSGGRKKLDVEEARSLVLVSCHLAQFYHRKIRQAVELLEKMTSEGSLPHP
;
A
#
# COMPACT_ATOMS: atom_id res chain seq x y z
N MET A 1 -13.09 3.05 69.06
CA MET A 1 -11.85 3.30 69.82
C MET A 1 -10.85 2.20 69.47
N SER A 2 -9.58 2.60 69.26
CA SER A 2 -8.39 1.72 69.23
C SER A 2 -8.24 0.83 67.98
N SER A 3 -7.11 0.71 67.30
CA SER A 3 -5.82 1.38 67.32
C SER A 3 -5.08 0.94 66.05
N SER A 4 -4.35 1.85 65.41
CA SER A 4 -3.27 1.49 64.49
C SER A 4 -2.15 0.77 65.24
N PRO A 5 -1.34 -0.02 64.53
CA PRO A 5 0.08 -0.09 64.84
C PRO A 5 0.94 0.39 63.66
N ARG A 6 1.84 1.29 64.05
CA ARG A 6 2.97 1.89 63.34
C ARG A 6 4.16 0.92 63.33
N ARG A 7 4.95 0.90 62.24
CA ARG A 7 6.42 0.67 62.11
C ARG A 7 6.71 0.13 60.68
N LEU A 8 7.78 0.42 59.95
CA LEU A 8 9.08 1.04 60.18
C LEU A 8 9.62 1.60 58.84
N ARG A 9 10.39 2.67 58.94
CA ARG A 9 11.18 3.36 57.89
C ARG A 9 12.57 2.71 57.77
N SER A 10 13.11 2.55 56.56
CA SER A 10 14.56 2.49 56.24
C SER A 10 14.72 2.21 54.73
N GLU A 11 14.90 3.21 53.87
CA GLU A 11 16.20 3.77 53.42
C GLU A 11 17.12 2.76 52.68
N ARG A 12 17.22 2.87 51.35
CA ARG A 12 18.51 3.07 50.64
C ARG A 12 18.36 3.37 49.14
N SER A 13 18.62 4.64 48.84
CA SER A 13 19.34 5.26 47.73
C SER A 13 20.02 4.37 46.68
N LYS A 14 19.86 4.73 45.39
CA LYS A 14 20.84 5.43 44.51
C LYS A 14 20.43 5.23 43.04
N SER A 15 20.16 6.33 42.32
CA SER A 15 20.98 6.87 41.21
C SER A 15 20.93 5.97 39.97
N SER A 16 20.58 6.38 38.76
CA SER A 16 20.97 7.55 37.98
C SER A 16 20.79 7.05 36.54
N GLY A 17 20.24 7.87 35.64
CA GLY A 17 20.15 7.48 34.23
C GLY A 17 19.07 8.24 33.49
N ARG A 18 19.38 9.49 33.13
CA ARG A 18 18.82 10.13 31.94
C ARG A 18 19.44 9.44 30.73
N GLU A 19 18.65 8.72 29.93
CA GLU A 19 18.91 8.44 28.51
C GLU A 19 17.52 8.35 27.85
N ASP A 20 17.09 9.42 27.18
CA ASP A 20 17.20 9.64 25.72
C ASP A 20 15.90 9.21 25.03
N ILE A 21 14.99 10.13 24.71
CA ILE A 21 14.97 10.89 23.44
C ILE A 21 15.40 10.04 22.23
N THR A 22 14.84 8.84 22.03
CA THR A 22 14.74 8.25 20.68
C THR A 22 13.62 7.22 20.60
N LYS A 23 12.36 7.66 20.47
CA LYS A 23 11.29 6.84 19.86
C LYS A 23 10.93 7.38 18.48
N SER A 24 11.96 7.69 17.69
CA SER A 24 11.82 8.23 16.33
C SER A 24 12.74 7.52 15.34
N SER A 25 12.99 6.22 15.54
CA SER A 25 13.96 5.48 14.73
C SER A 25 13.54 4.05 14.43
N GLN A 26 12.27 3.82 14.06
CA GLN A 26 11.88 2.59 13.35
C GLN A 26 10.74 2.88 12.37
N LEU A 27 11.03 3.70 11.34
CA LEU A 27 10.49 3.42 10.01
C LEU A 27 11.52 2.51 9.34
N GLN A 28 11.63 1.26 9.83
CA GLN A 28 12.35 0.24 9.09
C GLN A 28 11.52 -0.08 7.84
N GLY A 29 12.21 0.01 6.70
CA GLY A 29 11.66 -0.08 5.36
C GLY A 29 10.75 -1.28 5.16
N GLY A 30 9.83 -1.13 4.20
CA GLY A 30 8.84 -2.15 3.87
C GLY A 30 9.48 -3.53 3.74
N GLU A 31 8.79 -4.55 4.27
CA GLU A 31 9.13 -5.95 4.04
C GLU A 31 9.44 -6.13 2.55
N VAL A 32 10.68 -6.48 2.24
CA VAL A 32 11.08 -6.80 0.86
C VAL A 32 10.27 -8.02 0.46
N LEU A 33 9.39 -7.85 -0.52
CA LEU A 33 8.57 -8.95 -1.03
C LEU A 33 9.48 -9.93 -1.77
N GLU A 34 9.38 -11.21 -1.42
CA GLU A 34 10.09 -12.27 -2.14
C GLU A 34 9.53 -12.37 -3.56
N PRO A 35 10.37 -12.63 -4.59
CA PRO A 35 9.93 -12.69 -5.99
C PRO A 35 8.71 -13.60 -6.22
N GLN A 36 8.64 -14.73 -5.51
CA GLN A 36 7.54 -15.69 -5.62
C GLN A 36 6.19 -15.12 -5.11
N GLN A 37 6.21 -14.11 -4.25
CA GLN A 37 5.00 -13.42 -3.79
C GLN A 37 4.41 -12.50 -4.87
N LEU A 38 5.26 -12.06 -5.82
CA LEU A 38 4.89 -11.25 -6.98
C LEU A 38 4.39 -12.10 -8.16
N ASP A 39 4.65 -13.41 -8.17
CA ASP A 39 4.16 -14.32 -9.21
C ASP A 39 2.63 -14.54 -9.15
N ASN A 40 1.98 -14.10 -8.07
CA ASN A 40 0.53 -14.17 -7.96
C ASN A 40 -0.13 -13.11 -8.85
N ILE A 41 -0.95 -13.57 -9.81
CA ILE A 41 -1.66 -12.68 -10.75
C ILE A 41 -2.51 -11.59 -10.06
N LYS A 42 -3.10 -11.88 -8.89
CA LYS A 42 -3.89 -10.90 -8.12
C LYS A 42 -3.00 -9.79 -7.58
N THR A 43 -1.79 -10.14 -7.16
CA THR A 43 -0.77 -9.18 -6.73
C THR A 43 -0.36 -8.31 -7.91
N GLN A 44 -0.09 -8.90 -9.07
CA GLN A 44 0.33 -8.15 -10.26
C GLN A 44 -0.73 -7.16 -10.74
N ILE A 45 -2.00 -7.57 -10.83
CA ILE A 45 -3.10 -6.70 -11.23
C ILE A 45 -3.23 -5.51 -10.28
N ASP A 46 -3.23 -5.75 -8.96
CA ASP A 46 -3.35 -4.67 -7.97
C ASP A 46 -2.12 -3.75 -7.96
N LEU A 47 -0.91 -4.28 -8.17
CA LEU A 47 0.31 -3.49 -8.30
C LEU A 47 0.29 -2.59 -9.54
N VAL A 48 -0.18 -3.08 -10.68
CA VAL A 48 -0.33 -2.26 -11.89
C VAL A 48 -1.34 -1.13 -11.65
N LEU A 49 -2.47 -1.41 -11.01
CA LEU A 49 -3.45 -0.39 -10.65
C LEU A 49 -2.88 0.64 -9.66
N LEU A 50 -2.13 0.21 -8.65
CA LEU A 50 -1.43 1.11 -7.71
C LEU A 50 -0.39 1.99 -8.42
N ALA A 51 0.38 1.41 -9.34
CA ALA A 51 1.36 2.16 -10.11
C ALA A 51 0.70 3.22 -10.98
N LEU A 52 -0.43 2.89 -11.62
CA LEU A 52 -1.22 3.85 -12.39
C LEU A 52 -1.75 4.99 -11.51
N GLU A 53 -2.31 4.68 -10.33
CA GLU A 53 -2.76 5.70 -9.37
C GLU A 53 -1.62 6.64 -8.98
N ALA A 54 -0.47 6.08 -8.59
CA ALA A 54 0.68 6.83 -8.10
C ALA A 54 1.33 7.69 -9.20
N ILE A 55 1.55 7.13 -10.40
CA ILE A 55 2.27 7.81 -11.48
C ILE A 55 1.36 8.79 -12.22
N ALA A 56 0.12 8.40 -12.52
CA ALA A 56 -0.78 9.27 -13.27
C ALA A 56 -1.50 10.31 -12.39
N GLY A 57 -1.49 10.11 -11.06
CA GLY A 57 -2.21 10.94 -10.10
C GLY A 57 -3.73 10.77 -10.20
N ILE A 58 -4.18 9.56 -10.51
CA ILE A 58 -5.60 9.24 -10.71
C ILE A 58 -6.17 8.50 -9.50
N GLY A 59 -7.49 8.57 -9.35
CA GLY A 59 -8.23 7.82 -8.33
C GLY A 59 -9.20 6.81 -8.92
N SER A 60 -10.01 6.20 -8.05
CA SER A 60 -11.00 5.19 -8.43
C SER A 60 -12.01 5.64 -9.48
N GLU A 61 -12.34 6.93 -9.57
CA GLU A 61 -13.25 7.43 -10.62
C GLU A 61 -12.70 7.23 -12.04
N ALA A 62 -11.39 7.39 -12.24
CA ALA A 62 -10.79 7.15 -13.56
C ALA A 62 -10.92 5.67 -13.95
N MET A 63 -10.79 4.75 -12.98
CA MET A 63 -10.98 3.32 -13.21
C MET A 63 -12.44 2.96 -13.50
N LEU A 64 -13.38 3.54 -12.76
CA LEU A 64 -14.81 3.33 -13.00
C LEU A 64 -15.24 3.92 -14.35
N GLN A 65 -14.69 5.06 -14.74
CA GLN A 65 -14.93 5.66 -16.05
C GLN A 65 -14.39 4.78 -17.17
N ALA A 66 -13.16 4.28 -17.05
CA ALA A 66 -12.60 3.32 -18.00
C ALA A 66 -13.44 2.04 -18.09
N ALA A 67 -13.95 1.52 -16.96
CA ALA A 67 -14.83 0.35 -16.95
C ALA A 67 -16.12 0.60 -17.74
N ARG A 68 -16.71 1.79 -17.64
CA ARG A 68 -17.89 2.20 -18.44
C ARG A 68 -17.56 2.31 -19.92
N GLU A 69 -16.45 2.96 -20.25
CA GLU A 69 -16.02 3.13 -21.65
C GLU A 69 -15.73 1.80 -22.35
N LEU A 70 -15.30 0.80 -21.58
CA LEU A 70 -15.01 -0.55 -22.07
C LEU A 70 -16.21 -1.51 -21.99
N GLY A 71 -17.34 -1.08 -21.39
CA GLY A 71 -18.52 -1.92 -21.21
C GLY A 71 -18.34 -3.08 -20.22
N VAL A 72 -17.47 -2.92 -19.22
CA VAL A 72 -17.19 -3.93 -18.16
C VAL A 72 -17.66 -3.46 -16.78
N GLU A 73 -18.56 -2.48 -16.73
CA GLU A 73 -19.14 -1.91 -15.51
C GLU A 73 -19.90 -2.92 -14.65
N ASP A 74 -20.43 -4.00 -15.22
CA ASP A 74 -21.04 -5.09 -14.44
C ASP A 74 -20.04 -5.75 -13.48
N MET A 75 -18.76 -5.81 -13.86
CA MET A 75 -17.68 -6.38 -13.05
C MET A 75 -17.06 -5.33 -12.11
N VAL A 76 -17.01 -4.06 -12.51
CA VAL A 76 -16.40 -2.95 -11.76
C VAL A 76 -17.43 -1.82 -11.59
N SER A 77 -18.50 -2.12 -10.86
CA SER A 77 -19.71 -1.27 -10.78
C SER A 77 -19.54 0.03 -10.01
N ASP A 78 -18.77 0.00 -8.93
CA ASP A 78 -18.69 1.09 -7.97
C ASP A 78 -17.38 1.02 -7.17
N ARG A 79 -17.15 2.03 -6.32
CA ARG A 79 -15.91 2.13 -5.55
C ARG A 79 -15.73 1.00 -4.54
N VAL A 80 -16.82 0.48 -3.98
CA VAL A 80 -16.79 -0.63 -3.01
C VAL A 80 -16.51 -1.94 -3.71
N SER A 81 -17.12 -2.19 -4.88
CA SER A 81 -16.83 -3.38 -5.69
C SER A 81 -15.37 -3.36 -6.15
N LEU A 82 -14.89 -2.25 -6.71
CA LEU A 82 -13.48 -2.06 -7.07
C LEU A 82 -12.54 -2.29 -5.87
N TRP A 83 -12.84 -1.72 -4.71
CA TRP A 83 -12.05 -1.95 -3.49
C TRP A 83 -12.02 -3.44 -3.11
N ARG A 84 -13.16 -4.15 -3.14
CA ARG A 84 -13.24 -5.59 -2.83
C ARG A 84 -12.42 -6.44 -3.81
N LEU A 85 -12.43 -6.10 -5.09
CA LEU A 85 -11.60 -6.79 -6.09
C LEU A 85 -10.11 -6.62 -5.78
N ARG A 86 -9.69 -5.41 -5.39
CA ARG A 86 -8.30 -5.15 -4.98
C ARG A 86 -7.92 -5.84 -3.66
N GLN A 87 -8.88 -6.04 -2.74
CA GLN A 87 -8.67 -6.86 -1.54
C GLN A 87 -8.48 -8.37 -1.82
N SER A 88 -8.60 -8.82 -3.07
CA SER A 88 -8.24 -10.20 -3.45
C SER A 88 -6.72 -10.44 -3.45
N ASN A 89 -5.91 -9.38 -3.50
CA ASN A 89 -4.45 -9.44 -3.40
C ASN A 89 -4.04 -10.04 -2.03
N PRO A 90 -3.33 -11.19 -1.98
CA PRO A 90 -2.96 -11.85 -0.73
C PRO A 90 -2.07 -10.99 0.19
N LEU A 91 -1.35 -10.01 -0.36
CA LEU A 91 -0.45 -9.13 0.37
C LEU A 91 -1.16 -7.97 1.08
N ARG A 92 -2.43 -7.68 0.75
CA ARG A 92 -3.20 -6.67 1.49
C ARG A 92 -3.64 -7.24 2.84
N LYS A 93 -3.28 -6.55 3.92
CA LYS A 93 -3.75 -6.83 5.29
C LYS A 93 -5.18 -6.28 5.46
N GLY A 94 -6.17 -7.01 4.94
CA GLY A 94 -7.59 -6.63 4.99
C GLY A 94 -8.40 -7.44 6.02
N SER A 95 -9.24 -6.76 6.82
CA SER A 95 -10.10 -7.38 7.86
C SER A 95 -11.39 -8.01 7.32
N GLY A 96 -11.65 -7.93 6.01
CA GLY A 96 -12.97 -8.23 5.41
C GLY A 96 -13.11 -9.57 4.70
N GLY A 97 -12.21 -10.53 4.95
CA GLY A 97 -12.16 -11.78 4.20
C GLY A 97 -11.67 -11.60 2.76
N ARG A 98 -10.89 -12.55 2.23
CA ARG A 98 -10.37 -12.44 0.86
C ARG A 98 -11.48 -12.82 -0.12
N LYS A 99 -11.99 -11.86 -0.89
CA LYS A 99 -12.82 -12.17 -2.06
C LYS A 99 -12.00 -13.04 -3.02
N LYS A 100 -12.61 -14.11 -3.53
CA LYS A 100 -12.08 -14.82 -4.69
C LYS A 100 -12.30 -13.92 -5.90
N LEU A 101 -11.22 -13.48 -6.53
CA LEU A 101 -11.24 -12.84 -7.84
C LEU A 101 -11.49 -13.92 -8.89
N ASP A 102 -12.58 -13.82 -9.62
CA ASP A 102 -12.86 -14.72 -10.74
C ASP A 102 -12.12 -14.27 -12.01
N VAL A 103 -12.22 -15.09 -13.07
CA VAL A 103 -11.48 -14.85 -14.32
C VAL A 103 -12.02 -13.64 -15.08
N GLU A 104 -13.33 -13.39 -15.06
CA GLU A 104 -13.94 -12.28 -15.80
C GLU A 104 -13.73 -10.95 -15.09
N GLU A 105 -13.75 -10.94 -13.76
CA GLU A 105 -13.32 -9.81 -12.94
C GLU A 105 -11.84 -9.49 -13.18
N ALA A 106 -10.96 -10.51 -13.19
CA ALA A 106 -9.54 -10.31 -13.48
C ALA A 106 -9.34 -9.75 -14.89
N ARG A 107 -10.02 -10.31 -15.90
CA ARG A 107 -9.98 -9.82 -17.29
C ARG A 107 -10.40 -8.36 -17.38
N SER A 108 -11.48 -7.99 -16.68
CA SER A 108 -12.01 -6.62 -16.66
C SER A 108 -11.00 -5.65 -16.06
N LEU A 109 -10.34 -6.01 -14.95
CA LEU A 109 -9.29 -5.17 -14.35
C LEU A 109 -8.06 -5.03 -15.26
N VAL A 110 -7.69 -6.08 -15.99
CA VAL A 110 -6.60 -6.02 -16.96
C VAL A 110 -6.96 -5.07 -18.10
N LEU A 111 -8.18 -5.15 -18.65
CA LEU A 111 -8.65 -4.24 -19.70
C LEU A 111 -8.64 -2.78 -19.24
N VAL A 112 -9.17 -2.50 -18.05
CA VAL A 112 -9.13 -1.17 -17.43
C VAL A 112 -7.69 -0.69 -17.26
N SER A 113 -6.80 -1.55 -16.77
CA SER A 113 -5.38 -1.20 -16.59
C SER A 113 -4.69 -0.88 -17.91
N CYS A 114 -4.90 -1.68 -18.94
CA CYS A 114 -4.35 -1.46 -20.28
C CYS A 114 -4.87 -0.16 -20.89
N HIS A 115 -6.18 0.10 -20.78
CA HIS A 115 -6.79 1.32 -21.29
C HIS A 115 -6.21 2.58 -20.61
N LEU A 116 -6.12 2.58 -19.28
CA LEU A 116 -5.52 3.69 -18.53
C LEU A 116 -4.04 3.84 -18.83
N ALA A 117 -3.28 2.75 -18.96
CA ALA A 117 -1.87 2.79 -19.32
C ALA A 117 -1.66 3.38 -20.71
N GLN A 118 -2.52 3.07 -21.68
CA GLN A 118 -2.50 3.69 -23.00
C GLN A 118 -2.82 5.18 -22.93
N PHE A 119 -3.81 5.58 -22.14
CA PHE A 119 -4.17 6.99 -21.98
C PHE A 119 -3.05 7.80 -21.30
N TYR A 120 -2.43 7.27 -20.25
CA TYR A 120 -1.38 7.93 -19.46
C TYR A 120 0.06 7.57 -19.89
N HIS A 121 0.25 6.97 -21.06
CA HIS A 121 1.53 6.43 -21.51
C HIS A 121 2.69 7.46 -21.47
N ARG A 122 2.41 8.73 -21.79
CA ARG A 122 3.42 9.80 -21.73
C ARG A 122 3.91 10.04 -20.31
N LYS A 123 3.00 10.12 -19.33
CA LYS A 123 3.36 10.32 -17.92
C LYS A 123 4.18 9.16 -17.39
N ILE A 124 3.78 7.93 -17.72
CA ILE A 124 4.49 6.71 -17.33
C ILE A 124 5.92 6.74 -17.86
N ARG A 125 6.10 7.04 -19.15
CA ARG A 125 7.42 7.14 -19.76
C ARG A 125 8.28 8.23 -19.12
N GLN A 126 7.73 9.43 -18.91
CA GLN A 126 8.45 10.54 -18.27
C GLN A 126 8.90 10.19 -16.84
N ALA A 127 8.05 9.49 -16.07
CA ALA A 127 8.41 9.07 -14.72
C ALA A 127 9.56 8.05 -14.71
N VAL A 128 9.54 7.09 -15.64
CA VAL A 128 10.63 6.10 -15.79
C VAL A 128 11.92 6.76 -16.25
N GLU A 129 11.87 7.63 -17.26
CA GLU A 129 13.04 8.38 -17.75
C GLU A 129 13.68 9.21 -16.63
N LEU A 130 12.87 9.87 -15.81
CA LEU A 130 13.35 10.63 -14.65
C LEU A 130 14.01 9.72 -13.60
N LEU A 131 13.40 8.57 -13.30
CA LEU A 131 13.94 7.60 -12.35
C LEU A 131 15.29 7.04 -12.83
N GLU A 132 15.40 6.67 -14.11
CA GLU A 132 16.63 6.16 -14.71
C GLU A 132 17.76 7.19 -14.66
N LYS A 133 17.43 8.46 -14.97
CA LYS A 133 18.38 9.57 -14.87
C LYS A 133 18.90 9.75 -13.44
N MET A 134 18.01 9.86 -12.46
CA MET A 134 18.39 10.05 -11.05
C MET A 134 19.23 8.89 -10.52
N THR A 135 18.84 7.66 -10.85
CA THR A 135 19.56 6.44 -10.44
C THR A 135 20.96 6.37 -11.06
N SER A 136 21.10 6.80 -12.33
CA SER A 136 22.40 6.88 -13.01
C SER A 136 23.31 7.96 -12.44
N GLU A 137 22.73 9.05 -11.94
CA GLU A 137 23.45 10.16 -11.28
C GLU A 137 23.78 9.85 -9.81
N GLY A 138 23.40 8.67 -9.29
CA GLY A 138 23.65 8.25 -7.90
C GLY A 138 22.81 9.00 -6.87
N SER A 139 21.79 9.74 -7.31
CA SER A 139 20.87 10.47 -6.44
C SER A 139 19.62 9.63 -6.20
N LEU A 140 19.18 9.54 -4.94
CA LEU A 140 17.91 8.89 -4.65
C LEU A 140 16.76 9.73 -5.24
N PRO A 141 15.72 9.10 -5.81
CA PRO A 141 14.58 9.81 -6.38
C PRO A 141 13.70 10.54 -5.35
N HIS A 142 14.14 10.64 -4.09
CA HIS A 142 13.50 11.32 -2.98
C HIS A 142 14.57 11.94 -2.05
N PRO A 143 14.27 13.07 -1.39
CA PRO A 143 15.14 13.67 -0.37
C PRO A 143 15.23 12.84 0.92
#